data_AF-A0A0F8A2M4-F1
#
_entry.id   AF-A0A0F8A2M4-F1
#
_cell.length_a   1.000
_cell.length_b   1.000
_cell.length_c   1.000
_cell.angle_alpha   90.00
_cell.angle_beta   90.00
_cell.angle_gamma   90.00
#
_symmetry.space_group_name_H-M   'P 1'
#
loop_
_entity.id
_entity.type
_entity.pdbx_description
1 polymer ?
#
loop_
_entity_poly.entity_id
_entity_poly.type
_entity_poly.pdbx_seq_one_letter_code
_entity_poly.pdbx_strand_id
1 'polypeptide(L)'
;MSPNPTLVHLMETADFSDLIIRCHAHDFQVHKAIVCGQSPVIKAAVQGNFEESQRNIITMHSFQPDTVKRLVQFMYTGDYDDRDPPKADPSVDEEILEERTSAGATSEVHGTDESSTESLSEDVDLPPQEYVSAQNLLEHICVNSIGDYYQIAGLVSLANNKISRLLQEHREDQSWVAMLPTATGAALQSTGDSELLDILAAATASNISSLVESSQLKSLDVVTDFTFKVLQSSNVATKQARKFQDSELSRNIDENQILQEH
;
A
#
# COMPACT_ATOMS: atom_id res chain seq x y z
N MET A 1 5.82 17.77 -5.60
CA MET A 1 5.26 18.53 -6.75
C MET A 1 3.76 18.25 -6.75
N SER A 2 2.92 19.25 -7.00
CA SER A 2 1.48 19.01 -7.15
C SER A 2 1.22 18.21 -8.44
N PRO A 3 0.24 17.29 -8.44
CA PRO A 3 -0.07 16.49 -9.63
C PRO A 3 -0.53 17.38 -10.79
N ASN A 4 -0.26 16.94 -12.01
CA ASN A 4 -0.70 17.66 -13.21
C ASN A 4 -2.22 17.46 -13.38
N PRO A 5 -3.04 18.53 -13.33
CA PRO A 5 -4.50 18.40 -13.37
C PRO A 5 -5.01 17.80 -14.69
N THR A 6 -4.29 18.01 -15.80
CA THR A 6 -4.64 17.39 -17.10
C THR A 6 -4.42 15.88 -17.06
N LEU A 7 -3.33 15.41 -16.45
CA LEU A 7 -3.09 13.96 -16.33
C LEU A 7 -4.08 13.29 -15.38
N VAL A 8 -4.39 13.94 -14.25
CA VAL A 8 -5.43 13.46 -13.32
C VAL A 8 -6.77 13.30 -14.05
N HIS A 9 -7.17 14.33 -14.81
CA HIS A 9 -8.42 14.27 -15.57
C HIS A 9 -8.44 13.12 -16.59
N LEU A 10 -7.37 12.92 -17.35
CA LEU A 10 -7.25 11.80 -18.30
C LEU A 10 -7.33 10.43 -17.62
N MET A 11 -6.78 10.30 -16.41
CA MET A 11 -6.87 9.07 -15.62
C MET A 11 -8.30 8.78 -15.19
N GLU A 12 -9.03 9.80 -14.74
CA GLU A 12 -10.39 9.67 -14.21
C GLU A 12 -11.44 9.43 -15.30
N THR A 13 -11.33 10.12 -16.44
CA THR A 13 -12.30 9.97 -17.55
C THR A 13 -11.98 8.83 -18.49
N ALA A 14 -10.72 8.38 -18.53
CA ALA A 14 -10.19 7.44 -19.52
C ALA A 14 -10.36 7.88 -20.99
N ASP A 15 -10.60 9.19 -21.23
CA ASP A 15 -10.77 9.73 -22.57
C ASP A 15 -9.52 9.52 -23.43
N PHE A 16 -9.70 8.97 -24.62
CA PHE A 16 -8.62 8.63 -25.56
C PHE A 16 -7.65 7.54 -25.09
N SER A 17 -8.04 6.73 -24.10
CA SER A 17 -7.29 5.54 -23.73
C SER A 17 -7.14 4.58 -24.91
N ASP A 18 -5.95 4.00 -25.02
CA ASP A 18 -5.53 3.17 -26.15
C ASP A 18 -4.89 1.85 -25.70
N LEU A 19 -4.99 1.54 -24.40
CA LEU A 19 -4.49 0.35 -23.74
C LEU A 19 -5.36 0.04 -22.51
N ILE A 20 -5.56 -1.24 -22.24
CA ILE A 20 -6.22 -1.74 -21.03
C ILE A 20 -5.19 -2.51 -20.20
N ILE A 21 -5.12 -2.21 -18.90
CA ILE A 21 -4.50 -3.09 -17.92
C ILE A 21 -5.61 -3.90 -17.27
N ARG A 22 -5.61 -5.22 -17.46
CA ARG A 22 -6.59 -6.14 -16.88
C ARG A 22 -6.02 -6.83 -15.66
N CYS A 23 -6.72 -6.74 -14.54
CA CYS A 23 -6.37 -7.40 -13.29
C CYS A 23 -7.59 -8.14 -12.76
N HIS A 24 -7.59 -9.47 -12.89
CA HIS A 24 -8.75 -10.32 -12.60
C HIS A 24 -10.00 -9.83 -13.37
N ALA A 25 -11.06 -9.44 -12.65
CA ALA A 25 -12.30 -8.91 -13.22
C ALA A 25 -12.30 -7.38 -13.40
N HIS A 26 -11.18 -6.70 -13.12
CA HIS A 26 -11.08 -5.24 -13.17
C HIS A 26 -10.24 -4.80 -14.38
N ASP A 27 -10.80 -3.88 -15.17
CA ASP A 27 -10.14 -3.27 -16.31
C ASP A 27 -9.81 -1.80 -16.01
N PHE A 28 -8.53 -1.45 -16.17
CA PHE A 28 -8.02 -0.09 -16.04
C PHE A 28 -7.67 0.44 -17.42
N GLN A 29 -8.46 1.40 -17.90
CA GLN A 29 -8.21 2.08 -19.17
C GLN A 29 -7.07 3.09 -18.99
N VAL A 30 -6.02 2.97 -19.81
CA VAL A 30 -4.80 3.77 -19.70
C VAL A 30 -4.26 4.23 -21.05
N HIS A 31 -3.33 5.18 -21.01
CA HIS A 31 -2.70 5.75 -22.20
C HIS A 31 -1.29 5.20 -22.37
N LYS A 32 -1.00 4.56 -23.51
CA LYS A 32 0.34 4.08 -23.87
C LYS A 32 1.39 5.19 -23.77
N ALA A 33 1.04 6.40 -24.20
CA ALA A 33 1.93 7.56 -24.16
C ALA A 33 2.42 7.89 -22.73
N ILE A 34 1.64 7.54 -21.71
CA ILE A 34 1.94 7.80 -20.30
C ILE A 34 2.66 6.58 -19.70
N VAL A 35 2.08 5.39 -19.84
CA VAL A 35 2.54 4.19 -19.10
C VAL A 35 3.81 3.58 -19.70
N CYS A 36 3.98 3.59 -21.04
CA CYS A 36 5.16 3.05 -21.70
C CYS A 36 6.41 3.93 -21.48
N GLY A 37 6.23 5.21 -21.16
CA GLY A 37 7.33 6.12 -20.80
C GLY A 37 7.91 5.83 -19.42
N GLN A 38 7.15 5.16 -18.55
CA GLN A 38 7.50 4.97 -17.14
C GLN A 38 7.92 3.54 -16.80
N SER A 39 7.50 2.56 -17.61
CA SER A 39 7.89 1.16 -17.41
C SER A 39 8.47 0.57 -18.70
N PRO A 40 9.77 0.19 -18.70
CA PRO A 40 10.35 -0.51 -19.84
C PRO A 40 9.70 -1.88 -20.08
N VAL A 41 9.18 -2.52 -19.02
CA VAL A 41 8.48 -3.81 -19.09
C VAL A 41 7.13 -3.64 -19.80
N ILE A 42 6.32 -2.66 -19.41
CA ILE A 42 5.05 -2.33 -20.09
C ILE A 42 5.32 -1.94 -21.54
N LYS A 43 6.33 -1.10 -21.78
CA LYS A 43 6.74 -0.72 -23.14
C LYS A 43 7.07 -1.93 -23.99
N ALA A 44 7.86 -2.88 -23.47
CA ALA A 44 8.20 -4.11 -24.18
C ALA A 44 6.97 -4.98 -24.46
N ALA A 45 6.04 -5.10 -23.51
CA ALA A 45 4.79 -5.84 -23.69
C ALA A 45 3.93 -5.28 -24.83
N VAL A 46 3.82 -3.95 -24.93
CA VAL A 46 3.04 -3.27 -25.98
C VAL A 46 3.76 -3.27 -27.33
N GLN A 47 5.10 -3.25 -27.36
CA GLN A 47 5.88 -3.21 -28.60
C GLN A 47 6.24 -4.59 -29.17
N GLY A 48 6.11 -5.66 -28.36
CA GLY A 48 6.44 -7.02 -28.78
C GLY A 48 5.46 -7.61 -29.78
N ASN A 49 5.75 -8.81 -30.27
CA ASN A 49 4.85 -9.58 -31.15
C ASN A 49 3.94 -10.54 -30.36
N PHE A 50 3.63 -10.20 -29.11
CA PHE A 50 2.81 -11.02 -28.23
C PHE A 50 1.32 -10.63 -28.33
N GLU A 51 0.42 -11.42 -27.74
CA GLU A 51 -1.02 -11.17 -27.84
C GLU A 51 -1.42 -9.81 -27.25
N GLU A 52 -0.65 -9.32 -26.27
CA GLU A 52 -0.85 -8.04 -25.59
C GLU A 52 -0.75 -6.86 -26.56
N SER A 53 0.19 -6.90 -27.51
CA SER A 53 0.35 -5.83 -28.50
C SER A 53 -0.75 -5.83 -29.56
N GLN A 54 -1.31 -6.99 -29.87
CA GLN A 54 -2.38 -7.13 -30.84
C GLN A 54 -3.74 -6.69 -30.28
N ARG A 55 -4.00 -7.00 -29.00
CA ARG A 55 -5.28 -6.69 -28.34
C ARG A 55 -5.27 -5.37 -27.59
N ASN A 56 -4.10 -4.76 -27.37
CA ASN A 56 -3.92 -3.61 -26.48
C ASN A 56 -4.44 -3.91 -25.06
N ILE A 57 -4.15 -5.11 -24.56
CA ILE A 57 -4.52 -5.55 -23.21
C ILE A 57 -3.27 -6.15 -22.56
N ILE A 58 -2.85 -5.61 -21.42
CA ILE A 58 -1.82 -6.20 -20.57
C ILE A 58 -2.51 -6.82 -19.37
N THR A 59 -2.22 -8.09 -19.09
CA THR A 59 -2.87 -8.79 -17.97
C THR A 59 -1.94 -8.95 -16.78
N MET A 60 -2.38 -8.53 -15.60
CA MET A 60 -1.62 -8.53 -14.33
C MET A 60 -2.29 -9.46 -13.30
N HIS A 61 -2.11 -10.77 -13.46
CA HIS A 61 -2.76 -11.78 -12.58
C HIS A 61 -2.07 -11.99 -11.23
N SER A 62 -0.81 -11.60 -11.10
CA SER A 62 -0.01 -11.81 -9.88
C SER A 62 -0.25 -10.74 -8.80
N PHE A 63 -1.10 -9.75 -9.08
CA PHE A 63 -1.35 -8.60 -8.22
C PHE A 63 -2.84 -8.42 -7.99
N GLN A 64 -3.19 -7.81 -6.86
CA GLN A 64 -4.58 -7.48 -6.55
C GLN A 64 -5.02 -6.17 -7.24
N PRO A 65 -6.32 -5.99 -7.52
CA PRO A 65 -6.83 -4.80 -8.20
C PRO A 65 -6.46 -3.49 -7.51
N ASP A 66 -6.45 -3.44 -6.18
CA ASP A 66 -6.07 -2.23 -5.43
C ASP A 66 -4.60 -1.84 -5.62
N THR A 67 -3.71 -2.83 -5.71
CA THR A 67 -2.29 -2.61 -6.02
C THR A 67 -2.13 -2.07 -7.44
N VAL A 68 -2.88 -2.60 -8.41
CA VAL A 68 -2.87 -2.11 -9.80
C VAL A 68 -3.49 -0.72 -9.90
N LYS A 69 -4.53 -0.41 -9.13
CA LYS A 69 -5.10 0.94 -9.03
C LYS A 69 -4.05 1.94 -8.55
N ARG A 70 -3.30 1.62 -7.49
CA ARG A 70 -2.21 2.48 -6.96
C ARG A 70 -1.05 2.63 -7.95
N LEU A 71 -0.70 1.57 -8.69
CA LEU A 71 0.24 1.63 -9.81
C LEU A 71 -0.22 2.66 -10.86
N VAL A 72 -1.48 2.60 -11.28
CA VAL A 72 -2.06 3.53 -12.26
C VAL A 72 -2.08 4.95 -11.69
N GLN A 73 -2.54 5.16 -10.46
CA GLN A 73 -2.50 6.48 -9.81
C GLN A 73 -1.11 7.11 -9.83
N PHE A 74 -0.08 6.33 -9.49
CA PHE A 74 1.29 6.79 -9.52
C PHE A 74 1.73 7.22 -10.93
N MET A 75 1.39 6.44 -11.96
CA MET A 75 1.78 6.77 -13.33
C MET A 75 1.20 8.10 -13.82
N TYR A 76 0.06 8.56 -13.31
CA TYR A 76 -0.52 9.84 -13.75
C TYR A 76 -0.18 11.00 -12.83
N THR A 77 0.00 10.73 -11.54
CA THR A 77 0.05 11.79 -10.52
C THR A 77 1.42 11.91 -9.85
N GLY A 78 2.26 10.87 -9.95
CA GLY A 78 3.50 10.74 -9.20
C GLY A 78 3.31 10.35 -7.72
N ASP A 79 2.07 10.06 -7.31
CA ASP A 79 1.70 9.61 -5.97
C ASP A 79 0.57 8.56 -6.04
N TYR A 80 0.23 7.93 -4.93
CA TYR A 80 -0.93 7.05 -4.82
C TYR A 80 -1.58 7.19 -3.45
N ASP A 81 -2.87 6.87 -3.36
CA ASP A 81 -3.62 7.06 -2.13
C ASP A 81 -3.24 6.01 -1.06
N ASP A 82 -2.99 6.51 0.14
CA ASP A 82 -2.67 5.74 1.35
C ASP A 82 -3.91 5.48 2.21
N ARG A 83 -5.08 5.86 1.69
CA ARG A 83 -6.38 5.71 2.35
C ARG A 83 -7.19 4.72 1.56
N ASP A 84 -7.87 3.82 2.26
CA ASP A 84 -8.85 2.94 1.64
C ASP A 84 -9.84 3.77 0.82
N PRO A 85 -10.18 3.36 -0.41
CA PRO A 85 -11.39 3.86 -1.02
C PRO A 85 -12.55 3.58 -0.05
N PRO A 86 -13.52 4.50 0.11
CA PRO A 86 -14.74 4.18 0.85
C PRO A 86 -15.26 2.85 0.34
N LYS A 87 -15.42 1.87 1.24
CA LYS A 87 -15.93 0.55 0.87
C LYS A 87 -17.17 0.79 0.01
N ALA A 88 -17.13 0.35 -1.24
CA ALA A 88 -18.31 0.38 -2.09
C ALA A 88 -19.41 -0.34 -1.32
N ASP A 89 -20.52 0.34 -1.10
CA ASP A 89 -21.70 -0.26 -0.47
C ASP A 89 -22.03 -1.53 -1.26
N PRO A 90 -22.04 -2.72 -0.63
CA PRO A 90 -22.34 -3.97 -1.32
C PRO A 90 -23.82 -4.06 -1.78
N SER A 91 -24.59 -2.97 -1.75
CA SER A 91 -26.00 -2.94 -2.15
C SER A 91 -26.26 -2.77 -3.66
N VAL A 92 -25.30 -3.02 -4.55
CA VAL A 92 -25.61 -3.07 -5.99
C VAL A 92 -25.97 -4.50 -6.35
N ASP A 93 -27.27 -4.80 -6.23
CA ASP A 93 -27.88 -6.05 -6.66
C ASP A 93 -27.47 -6.36 -8.11
N GLU A 94 -26.70 -7.42 -8.27
CA GLU A 94 -26.36 -8.00 -9.57
C GLU A 94 -27.58 -8.77 -10.09
N GLU A 95 -28.60 -8.05 -10.56
CA GLU A 95 -29.74 -8.66 -11.25
C GLU A 95 -29.42 -8.80 -12.74
N ILE A 96 -28.94 -9.99 -13.11
CA ILE A 96 -28.90 -10.47 -14.49
C ILE A 96 -30.34 -10.80 -14.90
N LEU A 97 -30.84 -10.21 -15.99
CA LEU A 97 -31.71 -10.95 -16.94
C LEU A 97 -31.83 -10.28 -18.32
N GLU A 98 -31.83 -11.19 -19.30
CA GLU A 98 -31.78 -11.01 -20.74
C GLU A 98 -33.05 -10.42 -21.37
N GLU A 99 -32.89 -9.93 -22.61
CA GLU A 99 -33.94 -9.45 -23.52
C GLU A 99 -35.16 -10.38 -23.67
N ARG A 100 -36.37 -9.80 -23.81
CA ARG A 100 -37.27 -9.99 -24.98
C ARG A 100 -38.61 -9.23 -24.92
N THR A 101 -38.80 -8.34 -25.91
CA THR A 101 -39.98 -8.08 -26.77
C THR A 101 -41.42 -7.93 -26.22
N SER A 102 -42.05 -6.83 -26.66
CA SER A 102 -43.44 -6.67 -27.18
C SER A 102 -44.63 -6.27 -26.27
N ALA A 103 -45.04 -5.00 -26.45
CA ALA A 103 -46.40 -4.46 -26.65
C ALA A 103 -47.48 -4.47 -25.53
N GLY A 104 -48.04 -3.27 -25.26
CA GLY A 104 -49.50 -3.10 -25.10
C GLY A 104 -50.04 -2.44 -23.81
N ALA A 105 -50.40 -1.15 -23.93
CA ALA A 105 -51.61 -0.47 -23.42
C ALA A 105 -51.97 -0.35 -21.91
N THR A 106 -51.96 0.91 -21.46
CA THR A 106 -52.99 1.70 -20.72
C THR A 106 -53.59 1.29 -19.36
N SER A 107 -53.60 2.31 -18.48
CA SER A 107 -54.66 2.77 -17.55
C SER A 107 -54.62 2.43 -16.04
N GLU A 108 -54.43 3.52 -15.27
CA GLU A 108 -55.25 4.04 -14.16
C GLU A 108 -55.11 3.56 -12.68
N VAL A 109 -54.62 4.51 -11.87
CA VAL A 109 -55.17 5.10 -10.61
C VAL A 109 -55.68 4.19 -9.48
N HIS A 110 -55.06 4.34 -8.30
CA HIS A 110 -55.60 4.59 -6.92
C HIS A 110 -54.48 4.17 -5.93
N GLY A 111 -54.09 4.81 -4.84
CA GLY A 111 -54.71 5.73 -3.89
C GLY A 111 -54.14 5.32 -2.51
N THR A 112 -53.46 6.27 -1.83
CA THR A 112 -53.21 6.35 -0.37
C THR A 112 -52.74 5.12 0.41
N ASP A 113 -51.53 5.17 0.98
CA ASP A 113 -51.42 5.17 2.45
C ASP A 113 -50.08 5.75 2.92
N GLU A 114 -50.18 6.78 3.76
CA GLU A 114 -49.08 7.31 4.55
C GLU A 114 -48.88 6.39 5.76
N SER A 115 -47.69 5.85 5.95
CA SER A 115 -47.29 5.33 7.25
C SER A 115 -45.86 5.75 7.54
N SER A 116 -45.76 6.88 8.23
CA SER A 116 -44.55 7.31 8.93
C SER A 116 -44.17 6.26 9.96
N THR A 117 -43.05 5.58 9.74
CA THR A 117 -42.33 4.91 10.82
C THR A 117 -40.98 5.59 10.96
N GLU A 118 -40.93 6.53 11.89
CA GLU A 118 -39.70 7.01 12.49
C GLU A 118 -39.00 5.82 13.14
N SER A 119 -37.85 5.44 12.61
CA SER A 119 -36.88 4.63 13.32
C SER A 119 -35.58 5.41 13.37
N LEU A 120 -35.46 6.17 14.45
CA LEU A 120 -34.22 6.70 14.98
C LEU A 120 -33.26 5.53 15.22
N SER A 121 -32.26 5.37 14.35
CA SER A 121 -31.08 4.57 14.66
C SER A 121 -29.92 5.55 14.82
N GLU A 122 -29.46 5.62 16.05
CA GLU A 122 -28.47 6.53 16.59
C GLU A 122 -27.19 6.55 15.74
N ASP A 123 -26.87 7.73 15.22
CA ASP A 123 -25.54 8.11 14.77
C ASP A 123 -24.58 8.00 15.96
N VAL A 124 -24.01 6.82 16.16
CA VAL A 124 -22.77 6.71 16.94
C VAL A 124 -21.65 7.13 16.02
N ASP A 125 -21.45 8.45 15.94
CA ASP A 125 -20.29 9.11 15.35
C ASP A 125 -19.05 8.69 16.17
N LEU A 126 -18.52 7.51 15.84
CA LEU A 126 -17.25 7.05 16.34
C LEU A 126 -16.17 7.53 15.35
N PRO A 127 -15.21 8.35 15.78
CA PRO A 127 -14.19 8.89 14.88
C PRO A 127 -13.43 7.73 14.20
N PRO A 128 -13.33 7.70 12.87
CA PRO A 128 -12.58 6.66 12.17
C PRO A 128 -11.08 6.97 12.29
N GLN A 129 -10.43 6.56 13.39
CA GLN A 129 -9.00 6.84 13.57
C GLN A 129 -8.08 5.69 14.04
N GLU A 130 -8.53 4.46 14.33
CA GLU A 130 -7.63 3.52 15.04
C GLU A 130 -7.45 2.10 14.46
N TYR A 131 -7.80 1.84 13.20
CA TYR A 131 -7.59 0.49 12.59
C TYR A 131 -6.69 0.47 11.34
N VAL A 132 -5.85 1.49 11.13
CA VAL A 132 -5.30 1.83 9.80
C VAL A 132 -3.79 1.60 9.65
N SER A 133 -3.05 1.10 10.64
CA SER A 133 -1.57 0.99 10.50
C SER A 133 -1.08 -0.28 9.80
N ALA A 134 -1.66 -1.45 10.11
CA ALA A 134 -1.10 -2.74 9.68
C ALA A 134 -1.46 -3.14 8.24
N GLN A 135 -2.69 -2.87 7.81
CA GLN A 135 -3.16 -3.14 6.45
C GLN A 135 -2.39 -2.27 5.44
N ASN A 136 -2.16 -1.01 5.79
CA ASN A 136 -1.39 -0.06 5.01
C ASN A 136 0.06 -0.52 4.76
N LEU A 137 0.70 -1.20 5.74
CA LEU A 137 2.06 -1.73 5.56
C LEU A 137 2.13 -2.78 4.44
N LEU A 138 1.22 -3.75 4.44
CA LEU A 138 1.18 -4.80 3.41
C LEU A 138 0.86 -4.20 2.04
N GLU A 139 -0.04 -3.23 1.99
CA GLU A 139 -0.40 -2.56 0.75
C GLU A 139 0.78 -1.82 0.12
N HIS A 140 1.54 -1.07 0.92
CA HIS A 140 2.75 -0.43 0.41
C HIS A 140 3.81 -1.43 -0.03
N ILE A 141 3.94 -2.57 0.65
CA ILE A 141 4.84 -3.66 0.21
C ILE A 141 4.38 -4.19 -1.15
N CYS A 142 3.09 -4.44 -1.34
CA CYS A 142 2.57 -4.85 -2.65
C CYS A 142 2.82 -3.79 -3.74
N VAL A 143 2.72 -2.51 -3.41
CA VAL A 143 3.02 -1.40 -4.33
C VAL A 143 4.52 -1.31 -4.65
N ASN A 144 5.40 -1.58 -3.68
CA ASN A 144 6.83 -1.76 -3.94
C ASN A 144 7.04 -2.93 -4.92
N SER A 145 6.47 -4.10 -4.64
CA SER A 145 6.64 -5.31 -5.45
C SER A 145 6.16 -5.15 -6.89
N ILE A 146 5.01 -4.49 -7.12
CA ILE A 146 4.56 -4.21 -8.49
C ILE A 146 5.47 -3.18 -9.18
N GLY A 147 5.98 -2.20 -8.44
CA GLY A 147 6.96 -1.23 -8.94
C GLY A 147 8.28 -1.89 -9.37
N ASP A 148 8.79 -2.82 -8.56
CA ASP A 148 10.02 -3.58 -8.84
C ASP A 148 9.82 -4.46 -10.08
N TYR A 149 8.73 -5.23 -10.12
CA TYR A 149 8.41 -6.12 -11.25
C TYR A 149 8.31 -5.37 -12.58
N TYR A 150 7.60 -4.23 -12.61
CA TYR A 150 7.46 -3.40 -13.81
C TYR A 150 8.59 -2.37 -14.00
N GLN A 151 9.62 -2.40 -13.15
CA GLN A 151 10.81 -1.55 -13.20
C GLN A 151 10.50 -0.04 -13.18
N ILE A 152 9.67 0.38 -12.23
CA ILE A 152 9.25 1.77 -12.03
C ILE A 152 9.94 2.30 -10.78
N ALA A 153 11.19 2.73 -10.92
CA ALA A 153 12.04 3.13 -9.79
C ALA A 153 11.41 4.22 -8.90
N GLY A 154 10.68 5.16 -9.49
CA GLY A 154 9.98 6.20 -8.72
C GLY A 154 8.90 5.63 -7.80
N LEU A 155 8.18 4.59 -8.25
CA LEU A 155 7.13 3.94 -7.45
C LEU A 155 7.73 3.13 -6.30
N VAL A 156 8.80 2.38 -6.58
CA VAL A 156 9.58 1.63 -5.58
C VAL A 156 10.06 2.57 -4.47
N SER A 157 10.72 3.68 -4.85
CA SER A 157 11.23 4.66 -3.89
C SER A 157 10.12 5.34 -3.09
N LEU A 158 8.99 5.67 -3.73
CA LEU A 158 7.85 6.25 -3.02
C LEU A 158 7.24 5.28 -2.01
N ALA A 159 7.04 4.02 -2.40
CA ALA A 159 6.55 2.98 -1.49
C ALA A 159 7.48 2.78 -0.29
N ASN A 160 8.80 2.75 -0.51
CA ASN A 160 9.78 2.67 0.57
C ASN A 160 9.70 3.86 1.54
N ASN A 161 9.50 5.06 1.02
CA ASN A 161 9.31 6.25 1.84
C ASN A 161 8.04 6.18 2.68
N LYS A 162 6.92 5.73 2.09
CA LYS A 162 5.65 5.57 2.81
C LYS A 162 5.72 4.49 3.88
N ILE A 163 6.36 3.36 3.60
CA ILE A 163 6.65 2.29 4.58
C ILE A 163 7.53 2.83 5.72
N SER A 164 8.62 3.53 5.39
CA SER A 164 9.51 4.10 6.39
C SER A 164 8.80 5.09 7.31
N ARG A 165 7.91 5.92 6.74
CA ARG A 165 7.10 6.88 7.49
C ARG A 165 6.12 6.16 8.41
N LEU A 166 5.37 5.20 7.89
CA LEU A 166 4.41 4.41 8.66
C LEU A 166 5.08 3.73 9.87
N LEU A 167 6.25 3.12 9.66
CA LEU A 167 7.01 2.46 10.73
C LEU A 167 7.60 3.45 11.76
N GLN A 168 7.79 4.72 11.39
CA GLN A 168 8.28 5.78 12.28
C GLN A 168 7.14 6.43 13.08
N GLU A 169 5.99 6.68 12.45
CA GLU A 169 4.83 7.32 13.07
C GLU A 169 4.17 6.43 14.12
N HIS A 170 4.16 5.11 13.90
CA HIS A 170 3.58 4.15 14.84
C HIS A 170 4.58 3.57 15.85
N ARG A 171 5.73 4.21 16.12
CA ARG A 171 6.73 3.64 17.05
C ARG A 171 6.18 3.38 18.46
N GLU A 172 5.24 4.20 18.92
CA GLU A 172 4.64 4.07 20.26
C GLU A 172 3.50 3.05 20.29
N ASP A 173 2.78 2.90 19.18
CA ASP A 173 1.73 1.89 19.02
C ASP A 173 2.35 0.57 18.56
N GLN A 174 2.53 -0.38 19.48
CA GLN A 174 3.14 -1.68 19.17
C GLN A 174 2.21 -2.66 18.43
N SER A 175 0.99 -2.24 18.05
CA SER A 175 0.00 -3.10 17.36
C SER A 175 0.51 -3.67 16.04
N TRP A 176 1.31 -2.90 15.28
CA TRP A 176 1.87 -3.32 13.99
C TRP A 176 3.06 -4.26 14.12
N VAL A 177 3.72 -4.30 15.29
CA VAL A 177 4.91 -5.14 15.50
C VAL A 177 4.57 -6.62 15.30
N ALA A 178 3.36 -7.04 15.68
CA ALA A 178 2.92 -8.41 15.49
C ALA A 178 2.80 -8.82 14.00
N MET A 179 2.70 -7.85 13.10
CA MET A 179 2.55 -8.06 11.66
C MET A 179 3.85 -7.96 10.90
N LEU A 180 4.93 -7.46 11.53
CA LEU A 180 6.25 -7.37 10.91
C LEU A 180 6.72 -8.71 10.31
N PRO A 181 6.58 -9.87 10.98
CA PRO A 181 7.01 -11.14 10.41
C PRO A 181 6.24 -11.51 9.14
N THR A 182 4.93 -11.30 9.14
CA THR A 182 4.06 -11.55 7.97
C THR A 182 4.41 -10.61 6.82
N ALA A 183 4.55 -9.31 7.09
CA ALA A 183 4.93 -8.31 6.11
C ALA A 183 6.32 -8.58 5.51
N THR A 184 7.28 -8.94 6.36
CA THR A 184 8.62 -9.36 5.94
C THR A 184 8.58 -10.60 5.05
N GLY A 185 7.81 -11.61 5.44
CA GLY A 185 7.62 -12.82 4.62
C GLY A 185 7.05 -12.50 3.24
N ALA A 186 6.06 -11.61 3.18
CA ALA A 186 5.48 -11.14 1.92
C ALA A 186 6.51 -10.39 1.05
N ALA A 187 7.30 -9.49 1.64
CA ALA A 187 8.35 -8.76 0.92
C ALA A 187 9.41 -9.72 0.35
N LEU A 188 9.92 -10.65 1.15
CA LEU A 188 10.95 -11.62 0.73
C LEU A 188 10.50 -12.51 -0.44
N GLN A 189 9.20 -12.75 -0.58
CA GLN A 189 8.64 -13.58 -1.65
C GLN A 189 8.28 -12.80 -2.91
N SER A 190 8.12 -11.47 -2.83
CA SER A 190 7.48 -10.69 -3.90
C SER A 190 8.33 -9.58 -4.51
N THR A 191 9.44 -9.20 -3.90
CA THR A 191 10.29 -8.09 -4.39
C THR A 191 11.78 -8.39 -4.23
N GLY A 192 12.57 -7.92 -5.19
CA GLY A 192 14.04 -7.92 -5.14
C GLY A 192 14.63 -6.66 -4.51
N ASP A 193 13.80 -5.74 -4.02
CA ASP A 193 14.24 -4.44 -3.53
C ASP A 193 15.00 -4.55 -2.19
N SER A 194 16.32 -4.37 -2.27
CA SER A 194 17.19 -4.43 -1.11
C SER A 194 16.93 -3.33 -0.07
N GLU A 195 16.45 -2.16 -0.52
CA GLU A 195 16.18 -1.02 0.37
C GLU A 195 14.99 -1.31 1.27
N LEU A 196 13.89 -1.82 0.72
CA LEU A 196 12.75 -2.29 1.50
C LEU A 196 13.17 -3.34 2.53
N LEU A 197 13.99 -4.32 2.13
CA LEU A 197 14.47 -5.35 3.05
C LEU A 197 15.33 -4.77 4.18
N ASP A 198 16.13 -3.72 3.92
CA ASP A 198 16.88 -3.01 4.96
C ASP A 198 15.96 -2.24 5.92
N ILE A 199 14.92 -1.59 5.40
CA ILE A 199 13.90 -0.90 6.20
C ILE A 199 13.21 -1.88 7.16
N LEU A 200 12.72 -3.01 6.62
CA LEU A 200 12.04 -4.04 7.42
C LEU A 200 12.98 -4.71 8.42
N ALA A 201 14.25 -4.94 8.05
CA ALA A 201 15.25 -5.49 8.95
C ALA A 201 15.56 -4.53 10.10
N ALA A 202 15.67 -3.23 9.85
CA ALA A 202 15.86 -2.21 10.88
C ALA A 202 14.67 -2.10 11.83
N ALA A 203 13.44 -2.14 11.30
CA ALA A 203 12.21 -2.15 12.10
C ALA A 203 12.10 -3.41 12.95
N THR A 204 12.42 -4.58 12.39
CA THR A 204 12.45 -5.86 13.11
C THR A 204 13.51 -5.85 14.22
N ALA A 205 14.72 -5.37 13.93
CA ALA A 205 15.80 -5.26 14.90
C ALA A 205 15.45 -4.34 16.08
N SER A 206 14.77 -3.23 15.81
CA SER A 206 14.34 -2.28 16.84
C SER A 206 13.28 -2.87 17.77
N ASN A 207 12.51 -3.86 17.31
CA ASN A 207 11.44 -4.50 18.06
C ASN A 207 11.74 -5.98 18.41
N ILE A 208 13.02 -6.37 18.32
CA ILE A 208 13.42 -7.78 18.42
C ILE A 208 13.06 -8.42 19.76
N SER A 209 13.13 -7.66 20.86
CA SER A 209 12.77 -8.16 22.19
C SER A 209 11.31 -8.60 22.25
N SER A 210 10.39 -7.74 21.80
CA SER A 210 8.94 -8.03 21.73
C SER A 210 8.64 -9.21 20.78
N LEU A 211 9.36 -9.30 19.67
CA LEU A 211 9.16 -10.33 18.65
C LEU A 211 9.69 -11.72 19.06
N VAL A 212 10.77 -11.76 19.84
CA VAL A 212 11.33 -13.01 20.39
C VAL A 212 10.40 -13.56 21.48
N GLU A 213 9.87 -12.69 22.35
CA GLU A 213 8.94 -13.06 23.42
C GLU A 213 7.60 -13.58 22.88
N SER A 214 7.10 -12.99 21.79
CA SER A 214 5.84 -13.41 21.14
C SER A 214 5.98 -14.68 20.27
N SER A 215 7.19 -15.23 20.10
CA SER A 215 7.50 -16.40 19.26
C SER A 215 7.14 -16.28 17.77
N GLN A 216 6.71 -15.10 17.31
CA GLN A 216 6.27 -14.85 15.94
C GLN A 216 7.41 -14.87 14.93
N LEU A 217 8.67 -14.64 15.36
CA LEU A 217 9.84 -14.80 14.49
C LEU A 217 10.04 -16.23 13.99
N LYS A 218 9.47 -17.25 14.66
CA LYS A 218 9.60 -18.65 14.23
C LYS A 218 8.81 -18.96 12.96
N SER A 219 7.84 -18.13 12.59
CA SER A 219 7.05 -18.33 11.36
C SER A 219 7.79 -17.88 10.10
N LEU A 220 8.85 -17.08 10.25
CA LEU A 220 9.81 -16.81 9.19
C LEU A 220 10.70 -18.05 9.04
N ASP A 221 10.21 -19.03 8.27
CA ASP A 221 10.95 -20.23 7.87
C ASP A 221 12.07 -19.89 6.87
N VAL A 222 12.89 -18.89 7.19
CA VAL A 222 13.93 -18.38 6.30
C VAL A 222 15.17 -18.00 7.11
N VAL A 223 16.17 -18.88 7.07
CA VAL A 223 17.54 -18.53 7.45
C VAL A 223 18.25 -18.03 6.20
N THR A 224 18.11 -16.73 5.91
CA THR A 224 18.69 -16.04 4.73
C THR A 224 19.44 -14.76 5.12
N ASP A 225 19.99 -14.07 4.12
CA ASP A 225 20.57 -12.72 4.21
C ASP A 225 19.71 -11.73 5.00
N PHE A 226 18.38 -11.89 5.02
CA PHE A 226 17.50 -11.07 5.85
C PHE A 226 17.80 -11.23 7.36
N THR A 227 17.95 -12.46 7.85
CA THR A 227 18.29 -12.72 9.26
C THR A 227 19.64 -12.10 9.61
N PHE A 228 20.59 -12.13 8.66
CA PHE A 228 21.86 -11.43 8.82
C PHE A 228 21.67 -9.90 8.89
N LYS A 229 20.85 -9.31 8.02
CA LYS A 229 20.49 -7.87 8.06
C LYS A 229 19.85 -7.49 9.41
N VAL A 230 18.96 -8.31 9.95
CA VAL A 230 18.34 -8.07 11.28
C VAL A 230 19.39 -8.09 12.40
N LEU A 231 20.28 -9.08 12.40
CA LEU A 231 21.37 -9.17 13.39
C LEU A 231 22.34 -7.98 13.29
N GLN A 232 22.68 -7.58 12.07
CA GLN A 232 23.53 -6.43 11.81
C GLN A 232 22.89 -5.14 12.32
N SER A 233 21.61 -4.90 12.01
CA SER A 233 20.83 -3.75 12.49
C SER A 233 20.72 -3.73 14.01
N SER A 234 20.51 -4.89 14.65
CA SER A 234 20.44 -5.01 16.12
C SER A 234 21.77 -4.62 16.79
N ASN A 235 22.90 -5.03 16.20
CA ASN A 235 24.24 -4.67 16.68
C ASN A 235 24.51 -3.17 16.55
N VAL A 236 24.09 -2.54 15.45
CA VAL A 236 24.22 -1.09 15.25
C VAL A 236 23.41 -0.33 16.30
N ALA A 237 22.15 -0.70 16.52
CA ALA A 237 21.29 -0.10 17.53
C ALA A 237 21.90 -0.21 18.93
N THR A 238 22.41 -1.38 19.29
CA THR A 238 23.08 -1.61 20.59
C THR A 238 24.33 -0.74 20.77
N LYS A 239 25.15 -0.59 19.71
CA LYS A 239 26.33 0.29 19.74
C LYS A 239 25.96 1.77 19.88
N GLN A 240 24.87 2.20 19.24
CA GLN A 240 24.37 3.58 19.37
C GLN A 240 23.86 3.86 20.78
N ALA A 241 23.09 2.94 21.36
CA ALA A 241 22.60 3.07 22.74
C ALA A 241 23.74 3.16 23.77
N ARG A 242 24.79 2.34 23.62
CA ARG A 242 25.98 2.41 24.48
C ARG A 242 26.72 3.74 24.35
N LYS A 243 26.95 4.21 23.12
CA LYS A 243 27.58 5.53 22.89
C LYS A 243 26.79 6.67 23.49
N PHE A 244 25.45 6.61 23.43
CA PHE A 244 24.59 7.61 24.03
C PHE A 244 24.73 7.61 25.56
N GLN A 245 24.66 6.43 26.20
CA GLN A 245 24.88 6.29 27.65
C GLN A 245 26.27 6.78 28.09
N ASP A 246 27.33 6.43 27.36
CA ASP A 246 28.69 6.89 27.65
C ASP A 246 28.82 8.43 27.52
N SER A 247 28.11 9.04 26.56
CA SER A 247 28.11 10.49 26.36
C SER A 247 27.33 11.24 27.44
N GLU A 248 26.18 10.73 27.89
CA GLU A 248 25.45 11.29 29.03
C GLU A 248 26.24 11.16 30.33
N LEU A 249 26.87 10.00 30.55
CA LEU A 249 27.71 9.79 31.74
C LEU A 249 28.88 10.78 31.77
N SER A 250 29.54 11.01 30.63
CA SER A 250 30.64 11.99 30.52
C SER A 250 30.14 13.41 30.79
N ARG A 251 29.00 13.81 30.23
CA ARG A 251 28.41 15.14 30.45
C ARG A 251 28.03 15.37 31.93
N ASN A 252 27.48 14.36 32.58
CA ASN A 252 27.09 14.42 33.99
C ASN A 252 28.30 14.49 34.93
N ILE A 253 29.43 13.89 34.55
CA ILE A 253 30.70 14.01 35.29
C ILE A 253 31.24 15.44 35.16
N ASP A 254 31.28 15.98 33.94
CA ASP A 254 31.76 17.35 33.69
C ASP A 254 30.89 18.41 34.42
N GLU A 255 29.56 18.26 34.39
CA GLU A 255 28.62 19.15 35.11
C GLU A 255 28.81 19.08 36.64
N ASN A 256 29.02 17.88 37.20
CA ASN A 256 29.29 17.73 38.65
C ASN A 256 30.66 18.30 39.05
N GLN A 257 31.66 18.22 38.18
CA GLN A 257 32.99 18.72 38.46
C GLN A 257 33.02 20.27 38.45
N ILE A 258 32.26 20.91 37.56
CA ILE A 258 32.09 22.37 37.54
C ILE A 258 31.36 22.90 38.79
N LEU A 259 30.40 22.13 39.33
CA LEU A 259 29.67 22.51 40.55
C LEU A 259 30.48 22.34 41.85
N GLN A 260 31.59 21.60 41.83
CA GLN A 260 32.47 21.42 42.99
C GLN A 260 33.62 22.45 43.04
N GLU A 261 33.85 23.20 41.95
CA GLU A 261 34.91 24.22 41.85
C GLU A 261 34.40 25.67 42.07
N HIS A 262 33.10 25.84 42.39
CA HIS A 262 32.46 27.12 42.75
C HIS A 262 31.85 27.08 44.15
#